data_AF-A0A955WCS5-F1
#
_entry.id   AF-A0A955WCS5-F1
#
_cell.length_a   1.000
_cell.length_b   1.000
_cell.length_c   1.000
_cell.angle_alpha   90.00
_cell.angle_beta   90.00
_cell.angle_gamma   90.00
#
_symmetry.space_group_name_H-M   'P 1'
#
loop_
_entity.id
_entity.type
_entity.pdbx_description
1 polymer ?
#
loop_
_entity_poly.entity_id
_entity_poly.type
_entity_poly.pdbx_seq_one_letter_code
_entity_poly.pdbx_strand_id
1 'polypeptide(L)'
;FVWIEVCDEAGTNCRNPSKTPLTITTDNVQVNVYVAAPPWVPVDELRVRLGGEIVARIDLTGSNPADPFSTSMGDVVRYEMTVNVTGVMADSFVTAEAGFVLPTLVDANANGVIDPVALPTAPEPFTSLVRGASPIGFVNPVFLDRDGNAQYDPPGMPLPL
;
A
#
# COMPACT_ATOMS: atom_id res chain seq x y z
N PHE A 1 -10.31 2.50 -3.89
CA PHE A 1 -9.66 1.44 -3.11
C PHE A 1 -8.45 2.03 -2.43
N VAL A 2 -7.35 2.28 -3.14
CA VAL A 2 -6.23 3.07 -2.62
C VAL A 2 -5.68 3.95 -3.75
N TRP A 3 -5.23 5.15 -3.41
CA TRP A 3 -4.54 6.09 -4.27
C TRP A 3 -3.36 6.67 -3.49
N ILE A 4 -2.28 6.96 -4.20
CA ILE A 4 -1.14 7.65 -3.63
C ILE A 4 -0.72 8.82 -4.52
N GLU A 5 -0.18 9.82 -3.85
CA GLU A 5 0.69 10.84 -4.41
C GLU A 5 1.94 10.87 -3.53
N VAL A 6 3.12 10.86 -4.15
CA VAL A 6 4.38 10.96 -3.41
C VAL A 6 4.96 12.33 -3.66
N CYS A 7 5.38 12.99 -2.60
CA CYS A 7 6.05 14.27 -2.63
C CYS A 7 7.44 14.17 -2.04
N ASP A 8 8.31 15.11 -2.42
CA ASP A 8 9.55 15.36 -1.71
C ASP A 8 9.31 15.70 -0.22
N GLU A 9 10.36 15.69 0.60
CA GLU A 9 10.25 15.97 2.03
C GLU A 9 9.60 17.33 2.35
N ALA A 10 9.75 18.31 1.45
CA ALA A 10 9.13 19.63 1.57
C ALA A 10 7.64 19.67 1.19
N GLY A 11 7.11 18.63 0.54
CA GLY A 11 5.73 18.58 0.03
C GLY A 11 5.48 19.50 -1.18
N THR A 12 6.54 19.93 -1.87
CA THR A 12 6.46 20.93 -2.95
C THR A 12 6.54 20.33 -4.34
N ASN A 13 7.20 19.17 -4.49
CA ASN A 13 7.31 18.44 -5.75
C ASN A 13 6.64 17.08 -5.59
N CYS A 14 5.46 16.93 -6.17
CA CYS A 14 4.63 15.73 -6.04
C CYS A 14 4.45 15.00 -7.38
N ARG A 15 4.25 13.68 -7.30
CA ARG A 15 3.96 12.81 -8.43
C ARG A 15 2.92 11.77 -8.08
N ASN A 16 1.95 11.61 -8.97
CA ASN A 16 1.09 10.43 -9.01
C ASN A 16 1.81 9.27 -9.74
N PRO A 17 1.28 8.03 -9.62
CA PRO A 17 1.82 6.89 -10.34
C PRO A 17 1.97 7.16 -11.83
N SER A 18 3.20 7.05 -12.33
CA SER A 18 3.55 7.30 -13.72
C SER A 18 4.90 6.69 -14.06
N LYS A 19 5.32 6.79 -15.33
CA LYS A 19 6.68 6.40 -15.77
C LYS A 19 7.73 7.48 -15.51
N THR A 20 7.31 8.69 -15.13
CA THR A 20 8.22 9.80 -14.86
C THR A 20 8.62 9.75 -13.38
N PRO A 21 9.91 9.59 -13.05
CA PRO A 21 10.33 9.53 -11.66
C PRO A 21 10.20 10.89 -10.97
N LEU A 22 10.06 10.84 -9.65
CA LEU A 22 10.18 11.98 -8.75
C LEU A 22 11.64 12.10 -8.31
N THR A 23 12.33 13.14 -8.77
CA THR A 23 13.66 13.47 -8.26
C THR A 23 13.57 13.95 -6.82
N ILE A 24 14.33 13.31 -5.93
CA ILE A 24 14.40 13.61 -4.51
C ILE A 24 15.85 13.92 -4.10
N THR A 25 16.03 14.85 -3.17
CA THR A 25 17.36 15.31 -2.73
C THR A 25 17.71 14.87 -1.30
N THR A 26 16.72 14.32 -0.58
CA THR A 26 16.87 13.81 0.78
C THR A 26 16.46 12.34 0.84
N ASP A 27 16.69 11.70 1.98
CA ASP A 27 16.36 10.29 2.18
C ASP A 27 14.89 10.09 2.60
N ASN A 28 14.09 11.15 2.56
CA ASN A 28 12.71 11.20 3.06
C ASN A 28 11.74 11.61 1.96
N VAL A 29 10.58 10.98 1.93
CA VAL A 29 9.45 11.35 1.06
C VAL A 29 8.14 11.33 1.84
N GLN A 30 7.20 12.14 1.40
CA GLN A 30 5.85 12.15 1.94
C GLN A 30 4.93 11.38 1.00
N VAL A 31 4.17 10.43 1.52
CA VAL A 31 3.20 9.65 0.75
C VAL A 31 1.80 10.06 1.19
N ASN A 32 1.13 10.88 0.38
CA ASN A 32 -0.27 11.21 0.57
C ASN A 32 -1.10 10.00 0.15
N VAL A 33 -1.80 9.39 1.10
CA VAL A 33 -2.61 8.19 0.86
C VAL A 33 -4.08 8.50 1.01
N TYR A 34 -4.87 8.05 0.04
CA TYR A 34 -6.31 8.10 0.07
C TYR A 34 -6.87 6.69 -0.13
N VAL A 35 -7.70 6.22 0.79
CA VAL A 35 -8.36 4.91 0.75
C VAL A 35 -9.87 5.12 0.71
N ALA A 36 -10.53 4.51 -0.26
CA ALA A 36 -11.97 4.58 -0.41
C ALA A 36 -12.55 3.28 -0.94
N ALA A 37 -13.66 2.81 -0.39
CA ALA A 37 -14.32 1.58 -0.80
C ALA A 37 -15.83 1.67 -0.50
N PRO A 38 -16.69 0.94 -1.23
CA PRO A 38 -18.10 0.84 -0.84
C PRO A 38 -18.28 0.36 0.62
N PRO A 39 -19.35 0.75 1.34
CA PRO A 39 -19.59 0.36 2.74
C PRO A 39 -19.58 -1.15 3.01
N TRP A 40 -20.01 -1.96 2.04
CA TRP A 40 -20.03 -3.42 2.15
C TRP A 40 -18.68 -4.09 1.85
N VAL A 41 -17.66 -3.35 1.41
CA VAL A 41 -16.32 -3.89 1.12
C VAL A 41 -15.42 -3.68 2.34
N PRO A 42 -14.90 -4.76 2.96
CA PRO A 42 -14.03 -4.66 4.11
C PRO A 42 -12.65 -4.15 3.71
N VAL A 43 -12.11 -3.21 4.50
CA VAL A 43 -10.73 -2.73 4.39
C VAL A 43 -10.15 -2.64 5.80
N ASP A 44 -9.25 -3.55 6.14
CA ASP A 44 -8.74 -3.69 7.51
C ASP A 44 -7.31 -3.17 7.65
N GLU A 45 -6.57 -3.08 6.55
CA GLU A 45 -5.16 -2.74 6.56
C GLU A 45 -4.72 -2.01 5.30
N LEU A 46 -3.95 -0.93 5.50
CA LEU A 46 -3.16 -0.27 4.48
C LEU A 46 -1.68 -0.62 4.68
N ARG A 47 -1.00 -1.01 3.60
CA ARG A 47 0.45 -1.21 3.54
C ARG A 47 1.05 -0.24 2.54
N VAL A 48 2.09 0.49 2.95
CA VAL A 48 2.94 1.27 2.06
C VAL A 48 4.28 0.56 1.93
N ARG A 49 4.77 0.46 0.70
CA ARG A 49 6.05 -0.21 0.40
C ARG A 49 7.04 0.73 -0.23
N LEU A 50 8.32 0.53 0.08
CA LEU A 50 9.46 1.16 -0.58
C LEU A 50 10.34 0.04 -1.14
N GLY A 51 10.57 0.03 -2.45
CA GLY A 51 11.38 -1.01 -3.11
C GLY A 51 10.87 -2.44 -2.92
N GLY A 52 9.59 -2.60 -2.55
CA GLY A 52 8.95 -3.88 -2.24
C GLY A 52 8.87 -4.22 -0.75
N GLU A 53 9.66 -3.58 0.11
CA GLU A 53 9.61 -3.77 1.57
C GLU A 53 8.48 -2.94 2.19
N ILE A 54 7.78 -3.49 3.20
CA ILE A 54 6.71 -2.77 3.90
C ILE A 54 7.34 -1.75 4.86
N VAL A 55 7.17 -0.47 4.55
CA VAL A 55 7.67 0.65 5.38
C VAL A 55 6.59 1.23 6.30
N ALA A 56 5.31 1.01 6.00
CA ALA A 56 4.22 1.35 6.89
C ALA A 56 3.10 0.31 6.82
N ARG A 57 2.52 0.02 7.98
CA ARG A 57 1.32 -0.80 8.15
C ARG A 57 0.35 -0.02 9.03
N ILE A 58 -0.82 0.30 8.49
CA ILE A 58 -1.86 1.06 9.18
C ILE A 58 -3.09 0.17 9.34
N ASP A 59 -3.54 0.02 10.59
CA ASP A 59 -4.79 -0.66 10.93
C ASP A 59 -5.97 0.26 10.59
N LEU A 60 -6.87 -0.23 9.74
CA LEU A 60 -8.08 0.45 9.28
C LEU A 60 -9.36 -0.25 9.76
N THR A 61 -9.27 -1.25 10.63
CA THR A 61 -10.45 -1.98 11.14
C THR A 61 -11.50 -1.05 11.75
N GLY A 62 -11.07 -0.02 12.48
CA GLY A 62 -11.93 1.01 13.06
C GLY A 62 -12.48 2.06 12.09
N SER A 63 -12.00 2.05 10.84
CA SER A 63 -12.43 2.99 9.79
C SER A 63 -13.54 2.44 8.88
N ASN A 64 -13.96 1.18 9.10
CA ASN A 64 -15.08 0.60 8.37
C ASN A 64 -16.42 1.23 8.84
N PRO A 65 -17.35 1.56 7.94
CA PRO A 65 -18.65 2.11 8.29
C PRO A 65 -19.46 1.12 9.10
N ALA A 66 -20.23 1.65 10.06
CA ALA A 66 -21.14 0.84 10.86
C ALA A 66 -22.30 0.25 10.02
N ASP A 67 -22.78 1.01 9.02
CA ASP A 67 -23.82 0.55 8.10
C ASP A 67 -23.20 0.12 6.75
N PRO A 68 -23.15 -1.19 6.45
CA PRO A 68 -22.56 -1.69 5.21
C PRO A 68 -23.45 -1.45 3.98
N PHE A 69 -24.69 -0.98 4.15
CA PHE A 69 -25.61 -0.66 3.05
C PHE A 69 -25.78 0.84 2.81
N SER A 70 -25.01 1.67 3.50
CA SER A 70 -25.08 3.12 3.34
C SER A 70 -24.86 3.53 1.87
N THR A 71 -25.60 4.56 1.47
CA THR A 71 -25.47 5.22 0.15
C THR A 71 -24.79 6.59 0.28
N SER A 72 -24.32 6.95 1.46
CA SER A 72 -23.62 8.21 1.73
C SER A 72 -22.23 8.20 1.11
N MET A 73 -21.87 9.29 0.43
CA MET A 73 -20.50 9.50 -0.07
C MET A 73 -19.47 9.58 1.06
N GLY A 74 -19.86 10.05 2.25
CA GLY A 74 -18.98 10.10 3.42
C GLY A 74 -18.55 8.71 3.89
N ASP A 75 -19.40 7.71 3.72
CA ASP A 75 -19.12 6.32 4.11
C ASP A 75 -18.32 5.57 3.03
N VAL A 76 -17.86 6.25 1.99
CA VAL A 76 -16.96 5.67 0.98
C VAL A 76 -15.50 5.92 1.34
N VAL A 77 -15.18 7.04 1.97
CA VAL A 77 -13.80 7.38 2.38
C VAL A 77 -13.46 6.63 3.65
N ARG A 78 -12.34 5.89 3.64
CA ARG A 78 -11.87 5.05 4.76
C ARG A 78 -10.68 5.68 5.46
N TYR A 79 -9.80 6.33 4.71
CA TYR A 79 -8.56 6.86 5.24
C TYR A 79 -8.03 7.96 4.32
N GLU A 80 -7.56 9.04 4.91
CA GLU A 80 -6.89 10.13 4.20
C GLU A 80 -5.81 10.70 5.13
N MET A 81 -4.55 10.46 4.79
CA MET A 81 -3.42 10.91 5.61
C MET A 81 -2.11 10.89 4.83
N THR A 82 -1.13 11.66 5.30
CA THR A 82 0.26 11.62 4.83
C THR A 82 1.07 10.64 5.68
N VAL A 83 1.76 9.72 5.02
CA VAL A 83 2.72 8.77 5.61
C VAL A 83 4.13 9.23 5.26
N ASN A 84 4.97 9.46 6.26
CA ASN A 84 6.39 9.78 6.05
C ASN A 84 7.19 8.50 5.84
N VAL A 85 7.86 8.39 4.70
CA VAL A 85 8.77 7.30 4.37
C VAL A 85 10.20 7.82 4.43
N THR A 86 11.07 7.08 5.09
CA THR A 86 12.48 7.47 5.34
C THR A 86 13.41 6.37 4.84
N GLY A 87 14.70 6.69 4.65
CA GLY A 87 15.71 5.71 4.25
C GLY A 87 15.72 5.40 2.75
N VAL A 88 15.35 6.35 1.89
CA VAL A 88 15.47 6.20 0.44
C VAL A 88 16.93 6.41 0.00
N MET A 89 17.73 5.34 0.07
CA MET A 89 19.18 5.38 -0.15
C MET A 89 19.61 5.24 -1.61
N ALA A 90 18.71 4.80 -2.48
CA ALA A 90 18.92 4.62 -3.90
C ALA A 90 17.60 4.86 -4.63
N ASP A 91 17.65 4.89 -5.96
CA ASP A 91 16.47 4.83 -6.80
C ASP A 91 15.56 3.69 -6.36
N SER A 92 14.29 4.02 -6.20
CA SER A 92 13.31 3.10 -5.63
C SER A 92 11.93 3.39 -6.16
N PHE A 93 10.94 2.67 -5.65
CA PHE A 93 9.55 2.92 -5.98
C PHE A 93 8.69 2.78 -4.74
N VAL A 94 7.65 3.60 -4.68
CA VAL A 94 6.62 3.53 -3.66
C VAL A 94 5.37 2.89 -4.25
N THR A 95 4.83 1.89 -3.56
CA THR A 95 3.50 1.33 -3.83
C THR A 95 2.67 1.29 -2.57
N ALA A 96 1.36 1.16 -2.72
CA ALA A 96 0.45 0.97 -1.61
C ALA A 96 -0.61 -0.10 -1.91
N GLU A 97 -0.99 -0.81 -0.87
CA GLU A 97 -2.01 -1.85 -0.87
C GLU A 97 -3.02 -1.57 0.23
N ALA A 98 -4.31 -1.73 -0.06
CA ALA A 98 -5.35 -1.68 0.97
C ALA A 98 -6.31 -2.86 0.83
N GLY A 99 -6.64 -3.52 1.94
CA GLY A 99 -7.51 -4.71 1.97
C GLY A 99 -7.53 -5.35 3.35
N PHE A 100 -7.77 -6.65 3.46
CA PHE A 100 -7.62 -7.38 4.73
C PHE A 100 -6.15 -7.53 5.10
N VAL A 101 -5.95 -7.82 6.38
CA VAL A 101 -4.67 -8.25 6.93
C VAL A 101 -4.20 -9.50 6.20
N LEU A 102 -3.05 -9.40 5.53
CA LEU A 102 -2.44 -10.58 4.91
C LEU A 102 -1.83 -11.48 5.99
N PRO A 103 -2.02 -12.81 5.89
CA PRO A 103 -1.38 -13.73 6.81
C PRO A 103 0.15 -13.66 6.66
N THR A 104 0.85 -13.86 7.78
CA THR A 104 2.30 -14.02 7.75
C THR A 104 2.65 -15.33 7.06
N LEU A 105 3.43 -15.24 5.99
CA LEU A 105 3.98 -16.40 5.28
C LEU A 105 5.28 -16.82 5.98
N VAL A 106 5.33 -18.06 6.45
CA VAL A 106 6.50 -18.61 7.14
C VAL A 106 6.80 -19.98 6.53
N ASP A 107 8.08 -20.25 6.25
CA ASP A 107 8.59 -21.60 6.06
C ASP A 107 9.10 -22.10 7.42
N ALA A 108 8.18 -22.67 8.21
CA ALA A 108 8.46 -22.99 9.62
C ALA A 108 9.35 -24.24 9.75
N ASN A 109 9.41 -25.07 8.70
CA ASN A 109 10.22 -26.29 8.66
C ASN A 109 11.49 -26.16 7.79
N ALA A 110 11.75 -24.96 7.25
CA ALA A 110 12.93 -24.62 6.44
C ALA A 110 13.15 -25.54 5.22
N ASN A 111 12.06 -26.05 4.62
CA ASN A 111 12.15 -26.96 3.48
C ASN A 111 12.19 -26.23 2.12
N GLY A 112 12.21 -24.89 2.12
CA GLY A 112 12.22 -24.05 0.94
C GLY A 112 10.84 -23.83 0.32
N VAL A 113 9.77 -24.26 1.00
CA VAL A 113 8.37 -24.09 0.61
C VAL A 113 7.64 -23.38 1.74
N ILE A 114 6.93 -22.31 1.39
CA ILE A 114 6.06 -21.61 2.36
C ILE A 114 4.95 -22.56 2.83
N ASP A 115 4.79 -22.69 4.15
CA ASP A 115 3.75 -23.53 4.73
C ASP A 115 2.35 -22.96 4.41
N PRO A 116 1.33 -23.82 4.19
CA PRO A 116 -0.03 -23.36 3.93
C PRO A 116 -0.55 -22.53 5.10
N VAL A 117 -1.13 -21.37 4.79
CA VAL A 117 -1.76 -20.50 5.79
C VAL A 117 -3.25 -20.33 5.48
N ALA A 118 -4.07 -20.27 6.54
CA ALA A 118 -5.47 -19.95 6.41
C ALA A 118 -5.61 -18.44 6.11
N LEU A 119 -6.27 -18.11 5.00
CA LEU A 119 -6.67 -16.74 4.73
C LEU A 119 -7.80 -16.33 5.67
N PRO A 120 -7.83 -15.05 6.12
CA PRO A 120 -8.95 -14.55 6.88
C PRO A 120 -10.24 -14.68 6.05
N THR A 121 -11.32 -15.08 6.72
CA THR A 121 -12.65 -15.07 6.10
C THR A 121 -13.15 -13.63 6.10
N ALA A 122 -13.56 -13.12 4.94
CA ALA A 122 -14.15 -11.78 4.87
C ALA A 122 -15.46 -11.72 5.70
N PRO A 123 -15.79 -10.58 6.32
CA PRO A 123 -17.03 -10.43 7.07
C PRO A 123 -18.26 -10.35 6.16
N GLU A 124 -19.45 -10.60 6.73
CA GLU A 124 -20.72 -10.22 6.09
C GLU A 124 -20.87 -8.69 6.05
N PRO A 125 -21.53 -8.11 5.02
CA PRO A 125 -22.23 -8.79 3.92
C PRO A 125 -21.35 -9.17 2.73
N PHE A 126 -20.03 -8.95 2.80
CA PHE A 126 -19.15 -9.15 1.64
C PHE A 126 -19.19 -10.60 1.13
N THR A 127 -19.13 -11.59 2.03
CA THR A 127 -19.09 -13.01 1.68
C THR A 127 -20.38 -13.54 1.06
N SER A 128 -21.54 -12.96 1.40
CA SER A 128 -22.81 -13.31 0.75
C SER A 128 -22.92 -12.76 -0.67
N LEU A 129 -22.30 -11.61 -0.94
CA LEU A 129 -22.26 -10.98 -2.26
C LEU A 129 -21.16 -11.56 -3.17
N VAL A 130 -19.98 -11.82 -2.62
CA VAL A 130 -18.80 -12.28 -3.37
C VAL A 130 -18.14 -13.45 -2.65
N ARG A 131 -18.52 -14.66 -3.05
CA ARG A 131 -18.04 -15.91 -2.41
C ARG A 131 -16.57 -16.17 -2.73
N GLY A 132 -15.77 -16.45 -1.69
CA GLY A 132 -14.36 -16.84 -1.81
C GLY A 132 -13.43 -15.72 -2.28
N ALA A 133 -13.91 -14.47 -2.34
CA ALA A 133 -13.10 -13.34 -2.74
C ALA A 133 -12.44 -12.67 -1.55
N SER A 134 -11.36 -11.98 -1.87
CA SER A 134 -10.55 -11.20 -0.96
C SER A 134 -10.30 -9.85 -1.66
N PRO A 135 -11.01 -8.76 -1.31
CA PRO A 135 -10.80 -7.44 -1.90
C PRO A 135 -9.45 -6.80 -1.53
N ILE A 136 -8.47 -6.85 -2.43
CA ILE A 136 -7.21 -6.10 -2.31
C ILE A 136 -7.16 -5.06 -3.42
N GLY A 137 -6.99 -3.79 -3.04
CA GLY A 137 -6.61 -2.71 -3.94
C GLY A 137 -5.10 -2.56 -3.96
N PHE A 138 -4.53 -2.34 -5.14
CA PHE A 138 -3.11 -2.06 -5.37
C PHE A 138 -2.97 -0.83 -6.26
N VAL A 139 -2.01 0.04 -5.98
CA VAL A 139 -1.66 1.16 -6.87
C VAL A 139 -0.38 0.90 -7.64
N ASN A 140 -0.37 1.38 -8.88
CA ASN A 140 0.86 1.47 -9.67
C ASN A 140 1.95 2.26 -8.91
N PRO A 141 3.23 1.96 -9.17
CA PRO A 141 4.32 2.61 -8.45
C PRO A 141 4.46 4.10 -8.78
N VAL A 142 4.99 4.84 -7.82
CA VAL A 142 5.69 6.11 -8.05
C VAL A 142 7.18 5.85 -7.97
N PHE A 143 7.92 6.09 -9.05
CA PHE A 143 9.36 5.92 -9.09
C PHE A 143 10.07 7.11 -8.45
N LEU A 144 11.13 6.85 -7.71
CA LEU A 144 11.99 7.82 -7.05
C LEU A 144 13.36 7.80 -7.72
N ASP A 145 13.81 8.98 -8.13
CA ASP A 145 15.14 9.26 -8.68
C ASP A 145 15.95 9.91 -7.57
N ARG A 146 16.86 9.12 -6.98
CA ARG A 146 17.67 9.52 -5.82
C ARG A 146 19.03 10.07 -6.24
N ASP A 147 19.55 9.66 -7.39
CA ASP A 147 20.85 10.09 -7.91
C ASP A 147 20.79 11.39 -8.74
N GLY A 148 19.58 11.83 -9.09
CA GLY A 148 19.31 13.09 -9.78
C GLY A 148 19.51 13.03 -11.29
N ASN A 149 19.56 11.83 -11.89
CA ASN A 149 19.80 11.66 -13.32
C ASN A 149 18.52 11.76 -14.18
N ALA A 150 17.37 12.01 -13.54
CA ALA A 150 16.04 12.12 -14.15
C ALA A 150 15.53 10.81 -14.79
N GLN A 151 16.14 9.68 -14.43
CA GLN A 151 15.73 8.33 -14.79
C GLN A 151 15.46 7.53 -13.52
N TYR A 152 14.87 6.35 -13.69
CA TYR A 152 14.72 5.39 -12.60
C TYR A 152 15.65 4.22 -12.91
N ASP A 153 16.68 4.07 -12.07
CA ASP A 153 17.63 2.98 -12.13
C ASP A 153 17.28 1.94 -11.07
N PRO A 154 16.66 0.79 -11.45
CA PRO A 154 16.23 -0.19 -10.47
C PRO A 154 17.42 -0.70 -9.65
N PRO A 155 17.31 -0.78 -8.31
CA PRO A 155 18.43 -1.10 -7.42
C PRO A 155 18.94 -2.55 -7.52
N GLY A 156 18.50 -3.31 -8.53
CA GLY A 156 18.77 -4.73 -8.69
C GLY A 156 18.08 -5.59 -7.61
N MET A 157 18.28 -6.91 -7.70
CA MET A 157 17.94 -7.81 -6.61
C MET A 157 19.09 -7.76 -5.59
N PRO A 158 18.83 -7.57 -4.28
CA PRO A 158 19.85 -7.81 -3.27
C PRO A 158 20.39 -9.23 -3.46
N LEU A 159 21.72 -9.40 -3.48
CA LEU A 159 22.29 -10.74 -3.52
C LEU A 159 21.75 -11.53 -2.31
N PRO A 160 21.26 -12.77 -2.50
CA PRO A 160 20.85 -13.59 -1.37
C PRO A 160 22.03 -13.73 -0.41
N LEU A 161 21.79 -13.38 0.86
CA LEU A 161 22.75 -13.58 1.96
C LEU A 161 23.03 -15.07 2.16
#